data_AF-A0A1W9W0U6-F1
#
_entry.id   AF-A0A1W9W0U6-F1
#
_cell.length_a   1.000
_cell.length_b   1.000
_cell.length_c   1.000
_cell.angle_alpha   90.00
_cell.angle_beta   90.00
_cell.angle_gamma   90.00
#
_symmetry.space_group_name_H-M   'P 1'
#
loop_
_entity.id
_entity.type
_entity.pdbx_description
1 polymer ?
#
loop_
_entity_poly.entity_id
_entity_poly.type
_entity_poly.pdbx_seq_one_letter_code
_entity_poly.pdbx_strand_id
1 'polypeptide(L)' 'MKKVASLRYGVIFKKAFCDPEIFTAFVKDIIGVEIEINAAETEKEFSKPIGRVQSRFDLFVQDVKKCICAQNT' A
#
# COMPACT_ATOMS: atom_id res chain seq x y z
N MET A 1 -28.78 3.00 4.10
CA MET A 1 -27.68 2.42 4.90
C MET A 1 -26.62 1.86 3.96
N LYS A 2 -25.40 2.44 3.92
CA LYS A 2 -24.29 1.84 3.17
C LYS A 2 -23.68 0.73 4.03
N LYS A 3 -23.54 -0.48 3.48
CA LYS A 3 -22.84 -1.58 4.15
C LYS A 3 -21.36 -1.24 4.21
N VAL A 4 -20.86 -0.96 5.42
CA VAL A 4 -19.45 -0.73 5.68
C VAL A 4 -18.81 -2.09 6.00
N ALA A 5 -17.90 -2.55 5.15
CA ALA A 5 -17.12 -3.73 5.45
C ALA A 5 -16.08 -3.41 6.53
N SER A 6 -15.94 -4.28 7.53
CA SER A 6 -14.90 -4.11 8.54
C SER A 6 -13.53 -4.32 7.90
N LEU A 7 -12.61 -3.37 8.10
CA LEU A 7 -11.21 -3.45 7.70
C LEU A 7 -10.47 -4.67 8.29
N ARG A 8 -11.05 -5.35 9.29
CA ARG A 8 -10.53 -6.61 9.85
C ARG A 8 -10.63 -7.79 8.88
N TYR A 9 -11.40 -7.66 7.79
CA TYR A 9 -11.44 -8.67 6.72
C TYR A 9 -10.31 -8.43 5.73
N GLY A 10 -9.14 -9.02 6.00
CA GLY A 10 -7.96 -8.91 5.14
C GLY A 10 -8.22 -9.28 3.66
N VAL A 11 -9.17 -10.18 3.38
CA VAL A 11 -9.53 -10.56 2.00
C VAL A 11 -10.27 -9.44 1.26
N ILE A 12 -11.16 -8.71 1.94
CA ILE A 12 -11.90 -7.59 1.34
C ILE A 12 -10.96 -6.39 1.17
N PHE A 13 -10.09 -6.17 2.16
CA PHE A 13 -9.04 -5.17 2.10
C PHE A 13 -8.14 -5.39 0.87
N LYS A 14 -7.59 -6.60 0.70
CA LYS A 14 -6.75 -6.94 -0.46
C LYS A 14 -7.47 -6.71 -1.78
N LYS A 15 -8.74 -7.10 -1.90
CA LYS A 15 -9.51 -6.92 -3.15
C LYS A 15 -9.80 -5.45 -3.47
N ALA A 16 -10.19 -4.64 -2.49
CA ALA A 16 -10.53 -3.24 -2.72
C ALA A 16 -9.29 -2.39 -3.02
N PHE A 17 -8.16 -2.70 -2.36
CA PHE A 17 -6.93 -1.93 -2.47
C PHE A 17 -5.94 -2.48 -3.50
N CYS A 18 -6.28 -3.56 -4.20
CA CYS A 18 -5.58 -3.97 -5.42
C CYS A 18 -5.86 -3.04 -6.60
N ASP A 19 -6.96 -2.29 -6.57
CA ASP A 19 -7.30 -1.32 -7.61
C ASP A 19 -6.49 -0.02 -7.40
N PRO A 20 -5.64 0.37 -8.37
CA PRO A 20 -4.81 1.56 -8.25
C PRO A 20 -5.59 2.85 -7.99
N GLU A 21 -6.78 3.01 -8.59
CA GLU A 21 -7.58 4.22 -8.44
C GLU A 21 -8.15 4.31 -7.02
N ILE A 22 -8.67 3.19 -6.51
CA ILE A 22 -9.26 3.12 -5.16
C ILE A 22 -8.17 3.40 -4.11
N PHE A 23 -7.00 2.78 -4.25
CA PHE A 23 -5.91 2.99 -3.31
C PHE A 23 -5.36 4.42 -3.34
N THR A 24 -5.21 5.00 -4.54
CA THR A 24 -4.72 6.37 -4.70
C THR A 24 -5.67 7.39 -4.06
N ALA A 25 -6.98 7.25 -4.31
CA ALA A 25 -8.00 8.10 -3.69
C ALA A 25 -7.98 7.96 -2.16
N PHE A 26 -7.87 6.74 -1.65
CA PHE A 26 -7.82 6.48 -0.22
C PHE A 26 -6.59 7.11 0.45
N VAL A 27 -5.40 6.98 -0.14
CA VAL A 27 -4.18 7.59 0.39
C VAL A 27 -4.27 9.12 0.36
N LYS A 28 -4.83 9.68 -0.71
CA LYS A 28 -5.09 11.12 -0.81
C LYS A 28 -6.05 11.60 0.29
N ASP A 29 -7.13 10.86 0.54
CA ASP A 29 -8.15 11.25 1.51
C ASP A 29 -7.67 11.11 2.96
N ILE A 30 -6.82 10.13 3.27
CA ILE A 30 -6.33 9.88 4.63
C ILE A 30 -5.07 10.68 4.95
N ILE A 31 -4.10 10.70 4.03
CA ILE A 31 -2.75 11.24 4.27
C ILE A 31 -2.58 12.60 3.58
N GLY A 32 -3.45 12.96 2.62
CA GLY A 32 -3.33 14.20 1.86
C GLY A 32 -2.28 14.14 0.74
N VAL A 33 -1.77 12.95 0.41
CA VAL A 33 -0.69 12.76 -0.56
C VAL A 33 -1.23 12.17 -1.85
N GLU A 34 -0.95 12.84 -2.97
CA GLU A 34 -1.15 12.27 -4.30
C GLU A 34 0.01 11.33 -4.64
N ILE A 35 -0.32 10.07 -4.89
CA ILE A 35 0.60 9.03 -5.33
C ILE A 35 0.15 8.52 -6.70
N GLU A 36 1.10 8.16 -7.56
CA GLU A 36 0.79 7.52 -8.85
C GLU A 36 1.35 6.11 -8.86
N ILE A 37 0.44 5.13 -8.91
CA ILE A 37 0.78 3.72 -8.77
C ILE A 37 0.33 2.95 -10.00
N ASN A 38 1.19 2.05 -10.50
CA ASN A 38 0.86 1.21 -11.66
C ASN A 38 0.17 -0.09 -11.26
N ALA A 39 0.66 -0.71 -10.19
CA ALA A 39 0.15 -1.98 -9.70
C ALA A 39 0.34 -2.09 -8.20
N ALA A 40 -0.64 -2.67 -7.52
CA ALA A 40 -0.56 -3.03 -6.11
C ALA A 40 -0.26 -4.52 -5.99
N GLU A 41 0.84 -4.85 -5.31
CA GLU A 41 1.26 -6.22 -5.01
C GLU A 41 0.74 -6.63 -3.63
N THR A 42 0.15 -7.82 -3.52
CA THR A 42 -0.30 -8.37 -2.23
C THR A 42 0.71 -9.37 -1.69
N GLU A 43 0.87 -9.42 -0.37
CA GLU A 43 1.73 -10.39 0.32
C GLU A 43 3.20 -10.35 -0.10
N LYS A 44 3.72 -9.15 -0.39
CA LYS A 44 5.12 -8.99 -0.77
C LYS A 44 6.03 -9.31 0.40
N GLU A 45 6.94 -10.23 0.17
CA GLU A 45 8.03 -10.56 1.09
C GLU A 45 9.36 -10.25 0.43
N PHE A 46 10.23 -9.54 1.16
CA PHE A 46 11.57 -9.27 0.69
C PHE A 46 12.49 -10.45 1.02
N SER A 47 13.02 -11.10 -0.02
CA SER A 47 13.87 -12.28 0.11
C SER A 47 15.20 -11.99 0.85
N LYS A 48 15.68 -10.75 0.79
CA LYS A 48 16.80 -10.28 1.60
C LYS A 48 16.25 -9.62 2.87
N PRO A 49 16.49 -10.19 4.05
CA PRO A 49 16.12 -9.55 5.30
C PRO A 49 16.91 -8.24 5.46
N ILE A 50 16.22 -7.17 5.82
CA ILE A 50 16.86 -5.91 6.18
C ILE A 50 17.27 -6.05 7.66
N GLY A 51 18.50 -6.51 7.89
CA GLY A 51 18.99 -6.82 9.24
C GLY A 51 18.35 -8.10 9.83
N ARG A 52 17.82 -8.03 11.07
CA ARG A 52 17.10 -9.14 11.73
C ARG A 52 15.59 -9.13 11.48
N VAL A 53 15.08 -8.24 10.63
CA VAL A 53 13.64 -8.08 10.39
C VAL A 53 13.27 -8.67 9.03
N GLN A 54 12.42 -9.70 9.05
CA GLN A 54 11.75 -10.21 7.86
C GLN A 54 10.53 -9.31 7.60
N SER A 55 10.67 -8.39 6.66
CA SER A 55 9.60 -7.45 6.32
C SER A 55 8.62 -8.12 5.37
N ARG A 56 7.41 -8.41 5.89
CA ARG A 56 6.28 -8.95 5.12
C ARG A 56 5.16 -7.91 5.08
N PHE A 57 4.69 -7.60 3.88
CA PHE A 57 3.67 -6.59 3.65
C PHE A 57 2.41 -7.23 3.07
N ASP A 58 1.24 -6.96 3.65
CA ASP A 58 -0.03 -7.42 3.09
C ASP A 58 -0.36 -6.76 1.75
N LEU A 59 0.03 -5.49 1.60
CA LEU A 59 -0.09 -4.70 0.39
C LEU A 59 1.18 -3.86 0.22
N PHE A 60 1.81 -3.96 -0.93
CA PHE A 60 2.97 -3.20 -1.32
C PHE A 60 2.66 -2.46 -2.62
N VAL A 61 2.92 -1.16 -2.62
CA VAL A 61 2.68 -0.34 -3.78
C VAL A 61 3.86 0.60 -3.96
N GLN A 62 4.31 0.75 -5.20
CA GLN A 62 5.42 1.62 -5.54
C GLN A 62 4.91 2.81 -6.37
N ASP A 63 5.21 4.01 -5.89
CA ASP A 63 4.97 5.24 -6.67
C ASP A 63 6.00 5.33 -7.79
N VAL A 64 5.51 5.53 -9.01
CA VAL A 64 6.33 5.55 -10.23
C VAL A 64 6.96 6.92 -10.46
N LYS A 65 6.33 8.00 -9.97
CA LYS A 65 6.80 9.38 -10.13
C LYS A 65 7.59 9.87 -8.93
N LYS A 66 7.24 9.46 -7.71
CA LYS A 66 7.88 9.91 -6.48
C LYS A 66 8.80 8.83 -5.90
N CYS A 67 10.03 8.79 -6.41
CA CYS A 67 11.16 8.19 -5.67
C CYS A 67 11.70 9.23 -4.68
N ILE A 68 11.06 9.40 -3.51
CA ILE A 68 11.60 10.24 -2.44
C ILE A 68 12.43 9.37 -1.51
N CYS A 69 13.74 9.30 -1.76
CA CYS A 69 14.71 8.80 -0.79
C CYS A 69 15.19 9.97 0.07
N ALA A 70 14.55 10.21 1.22
CA ALA A 70 15.10 11.12 2.22
C ALA A 70 16.10 10.37 3.10
N GLN A 71 17.40 10.59 2.88
CA GLN A 71 18.44 10.32 3.88
C GLN A 71 18.73 11.63 4.60
N ASN A 72 18.38 11.71 5.88
CA ASN A 72 18.91 12.77 6.76
C ASN A 72 20.32 12.35 7.20
N THR A 73 21.30 13.20 6.88
CA THR A 73 22.66 13.17 7.44
C THR A 73 22.71 14.03 8.70
#